data_AF-A0A382V0J1-F1
#
_entry.id   AF-A0A382V0J1-F1
#
_cell.length_a   1.000
_cell.length_b   1.000
_cell.length_c   1.000
_cell.angle_alpha   90.00
_cell.angle_beta   90.00
_cell.angle_gamma   90.00
#
_symmetry.space_group_name_H-M   'P 1'
#
loop_
_entity.id
_entity.type
_entity.pdbx_description
1 polymer ?
#
loop_
_entity_poly.entity_id
_entity_poly.type
_entity_poly.pdbx_seq_one_letter_code
_entity_poly.pdbx_strand_id
1 'polypeptide(L)'
;MDTLFFTDEHNMLIEMISDFAKSEIVPIAKEIDQTSRFPSEVISKLGDLGILSIPVPKRYGGSGMDNVAYAAAIMELAKADASIAITVAAHTSLGTMP
;
A
#
# COMPACT_ATOMS: atom_id res chain seq x y z
N MET A 1 2.54 -11.83 -12.62
CA MET A 1 2.65 -10.51 -13.27
C MET A 1 3.91 -10.53 -14.13
N ASP A 2 3.89 -9.96 -15.33
CA ASP A 2 4.97 -10.09 -16.32
C ASP A 2 6.33 -9.55 -15.83
N THR A 3 7.40 -10.28 -16.13
CA THR A 3 8.81 -9.92 -15.86
C THR A 3 9.29 -8.67 -16.62
N LEU A 4 8.48 -8.16 -17.55
CA LEU A 4 8.82 -6.99 -18.36
C LEU A 4 8.79 -5.68 -17.55
N PHE A 5 7.92 -5.59 -16.53
CA PHE A 5 7.69 -4.35 -15.77
C PHE A 5 8.12 -4.44 -14.30
N PHE A 6 8.32 -5.66 -13.77
CA PHE A 6 8.64 -5.87 -12.36
C PHE A 6 10.06 -6.40 -12.18
N THR A 7 10.81 -5.71 -11.33
CA THR A 7 12.08 -6.21 -10.78
C THR A 7 11.80 -7.22 -9.67
N ASP A 8 12.84 -7.92 -9.21
CA ASP A 8 12.73 -8.81 -8.05
C ASP A 8 12.29 -8.04 -6.80
N GLU A 9 12.80 -6.82 -6.59
CA GLU A 9 12.36 -5.94 -5.49
C GLU A 9 10.87 -5.59 -5.60
N HIS A 10 10.34 -5.36 -6.80
CA HIS A 10 8.90 -5.15 -6.99
C HIS A 10 8.08 -6.39 -6.64
N ASN A 11 8.54 -7.58 -7.06
CA ASN A 11 7.86 -8.82 -6.74
C ASN A 11 7.87 -9.12 -5.24
N MET A 12 8.98 -8.86 -4.55
CA MET A 12 9.07 -8.98 -3.09
C MET A 12 8.11 -8.02 -2.38
N LEU A 13 8.00 -6.78 -2.85
CA LEU A 13 7.02 -5.81 -2.33
C LEU A 13 5.58 -6.30 -2.51
N ILE A 14 5.25 -6.79 -3.71
CA ILE A 14 3.91 -7.31 -4.02
C ILE A 14 3.57 -8.49 -3.12
N GLU A 15 4.49 -9.46 -2.96
CA GLU A 15 4.28 -10.63 -2.11
C GLU A 15 4.05 -10.23 -0.65
N MET A 16 4.88 -9.34 -0.11
CA MET A 16 4.74 -8.81 1.24
C MET A 16 3.38 -8.12 1.45
N ILE A 17 2.94 -7.28 0.51
CA ILE A 17 1.64 -6.61 0.59
C ILE A 17 0.50 -7.61 0.46
N SER A 18 0.64 -8.63 -0.40
CA SER A 18 -0.37 -9.67 -0.56
C SER A 18 -0.61 -10.43 0.75
N ASP A 19 0.46 -10.77 1.45
CA ASP A 19 0.38 -11.50 2.71
C ASP A 19 -0.12 -10.62 3.86
N PHE A 20 0.32 -9.37 3.91
CA PHE A 20 -0.24 -8.38 4.82
C PHE A 20 -1.75 -8.20 4.58
N ALA A 21 -2.18 -8.07 3.32
CA ALA A 21 -3.57 -7.85 2.98
C ALA A 21 -4.45 -9.04 3.37
N LYS A 22 -3.99 -10.28 3.11
CA LYS A 22 -4.72 -11.50 3.53
C LYS A 22 -4.88 -11.61 5.04
N SER A 23 -3.85 -11.20 5.81
CA SER A 23 -3.83 -11.36 7.26
C SER A 23 -4.51 -10.21 8.01
N GLU A 24 -4.40 -8.98 7.52
CA GLU A 24 -4.77 -7.77 8.25
C GLU A 24 -5.95 -7.01 7.64
N ILE A 25 -6.16 -7.10 6.32
CA ILE A 25 -7.19 -6.32 5.61
C ILE A 25 -8.43 -7.16 5.31
N VAL A 26 -8.25 -8.31 4.67
CA VAL A 26 -9.34 -9.19 4.24
C VAL A 26 -10.29 -9.57 5.40
N PRO A 27 -9.82 -9.85 6.63
CA PRO A 27 -10.72 -10.21 7.73
C PRO A 27 -11.69 -9.08 8.14
N ILE A 28 -11.32 -7.81 7.92
CA ILE A 28 -12.10 -6.65 8.37
C ILE A 28 -12.79 -5.90 7.23
N ALA A 29 -12.40 -6.12 5.97
CA ALA A 29 -12.85 -5.35 4.80
C ALA A 29 -14.39 -5.21 4.71
N LYS A 30 -15.12 -6.30 4.93
CA LYS A 30 -16.59 -6.27 4.89
C LYS A 30 -17.21 -5.44 6.02
N GLU A 31 -16.66 -5.52 7.22
CA GLU A 31 -17.17 -4.77 8.38
C GLU A 31 -16.95 -3.27 8.18
N ILE A 32 -15.76 -2.87 7.75
CA ILE A 32 -15.43 -1.45 7.57
C ILE A 32 -16.24 -0.80 6.44
N ASP A 33 -16.53 -1.54 5.36
CA ASP A 33 -17.42 -1.10 4.29
C ASP A 33 -18.85 -0.86 4.81
N GLN A 34 -19.42 -1.84 5.52
CA GLN A 34 -20.77 -1.75 6.06
C GLN A 34 -20.95 -0.66 7.12
N THR A 35 -19.93 -0.44 7.94
CA THR A 35 -19.97 0.52 9.05
C THR A 35 -19.44 1.90 8.67
N SER A 36 -18.83 2.05 7.49
CA SER A 36 -18.09 3.25 7.09
C SER A 36 -17.03 3.67 8.12
N ARG A 37 -16.48 2.70 8.85
CA ARG A 37 -15.44 2.93 9.86
C ARG A 37 -14.09 3.09 9.17
N PHE A 38 -13.33 4.11 9.58
CA PHE A 38 -11.95 4.27 9.12
C PHE A 38 -11.01 3.25 9.80
N PRO A 39 -10.21 2.49 9.04
CA PRO A 39 -9.34 1.43 9.58
C PRO A 39 -7.96 1.97 10.01
N SER A 40 -7.93 2.85 11.03
CA SER A 40 -6.69 3.46 11.55
C SER A 40 -5.61 2.45 11.90
N GLU A 41 -6.00 1.28 12.42
CA GLU A 41 -5.12 0.19 12.79
C GLU A 41 -4.34 -0.37 11.60
N VAL A 42 -4.98 -0.50 10.43
CA VAL A 42 -4.34 -0.96 9.20
C VAL A 42 -3.42 0.12 8.65
N ILE A 43 -3.89 1.37 8.62
CA ILE A 43 -3.10 2.49 8.09
C ILE A 43 -1.82 2.71 8.91
N SER A 44 -1.89 2.57 10.25
CA SER A 44 -0.71 2.65 11.10
C SER A 44 0.31 1.55 10.76
N LYS A 45 -0.14 0.29 10.63
CA LYS A 45 0.74 -0.83 10.26
C LYS A 45 1.38 -0.64 8.88
N LEU A 46 0.62 -0.13 7.90
CA LEU A 46 1.15 0.21 6.58
C LEU A 46 2.20 1.33 6.64
N GLY A 47 2.05 2.27 7.56
CA GLY A 47 3.06 3.29 7.88
C GLY A 47 4.36 2.68 8.40
N ASP A 48 4.26 1.77 9.38
CA ASP A 48 5.41 1.07 9.96
C ASP A 48 6.17 0.20 8.92
N LEU A 49 5.44 -0.33 7.93
CA LEU A 49 6.01 -1.08 6.80
C LEU A 49 6.61 -0.19 5.69
N GLY A 50 6.51 1.14 5.80
CA GLY A 50 7.01 2.08 4.79
C GLY A 50 6.15 2.19 3.53
N ILE A 51 4.93 1.63 3.53
CA ILE A 51 4.02 1.61 2.37
C ILE A 51 3.43 2.99 2.09
N LEU A 52 3.26 3.82 3.12
CA LEU A 52 2.77 5.20 2.97
C LEU A 52 3.78 6.16 2.33
N SER A 53 5.02 5.71 2.09
CA SER A 53 6.11 6.57 1.61
C SER A 53 6.98 5.90 0.55
N ILE A 54 6.41 4.97 -0.22
CA ILE A 54 7.12 4.18 -1.25
C ILE A 54 8.01 5.05 -2.15
N PRO A 55 7.49 6.08 -2.85
CA PRO A 55 8.30 6.91 -3.75
C PRO A 55 9.06 8.04 -3.03
N VAL A 56 8.86 8.23 -1.72
CA VAL A 56 9.49 9.34 -0.98
C VAL A 56 10.99 9.02 -0.80
N PRO A 57 11.91 9.96 -1.12
CA PRO A 57 13.35 9.72 -0.99
C PRO A 57 13.78 9.34 0.44
N LYS A 58 14.73 8.41 0.55
CA LYS A 58 15.31 7.95 1.83
C LYS A 58 15.84 9.08 2.73
N ARG A 59 16.35 10.18 2.14
CA ARG A 59 16.81 11.37 2.91
C ARG A 59 15.70 12.06 3.72
N TYR A 60 14.44 11.79 3.39
CA TYR A 60 13.26 12.28 4.11
C TYR A 60 12.58 11.16 4.93
N GLY A 61 13.21 10.00 5.07
CA GLY A 61 12.67 8.86 5.82
C GLY A 61 11.73 7.95 5.03
N GLY A 62 11.60 8.14 3.71
CA GLY A 62 10.78 7.25 2.86
C GLY A 62 11.52 6.01 2.36
N SER A 63 10.81 5.12 1.66
CA SER A 63 11.36 3.87 1.14
C SER A 63 12.28 4.08 -0.07
N GLY A 64 12.07 5.14 -0.84
CA GLY A 64 12.88 5.53 -2.00
C GLY A 64 12.80 4.55 -3.17
N MET A 65 11.68 3.82 -3.30
CA MET A 65 11.39 2.98 -4.46
C MET A 65 10.80 3.83 -5.60
N ASP A 66 10.55 3.21 -6.75
CA ASP A 66 10.04 3.92 -7.92
C ASP A 66 8.49 3.97 -7.98
N ASN A 67 7.96 4.64 -9.01
CA ASN A 67 6.52 4.74 -9.22
C ASN A 67 5.88 3.41 -9.68
N VAL A 68 6.67 2.45 -10.18
CA VAL A 68 6.16 1.12 -10.54
C VAL A 68 5.89 0.34 -9.26
N ALA A 69 6.80 0.39 -8.28
CA ALA A 69 6.58 -0.14 -6.94
C ALA A 69 5.36 0.49 -6.26
N TYR A 70 5.19 1.81 -6.38
CA TYR A 70 4.01 2.51 -5.86
C TYR A 70 2.72 2.00 -6.53
N ALA A 71 2.67 1.97 -7.86
CA ALA A 71 1.50 1.47 -8.58
C ALA A 71 1.19 0.00 -8.23
N ALA A 72 2.21 -0.84 -8.12
CA ALA A 72 2.08 -2.23 -7.71
C ALA A 72 1.47 -2.37 -6.31
N ALA A 73 1.94 -1.58 -5.35
CA ALA A 73 1.42 -1.57 -3.99
C ALA A 73 -0.06 -1.18 -3.96
N ILE A 74 -0.46 -0.13 -4.68
CA ILE A 74 -1.86 0.28 -4.76
C ILE A 74 -2.72 -0.81 -5.42
N MET A 75 -2.26 -1.41 -6.51
CA MET A 75 -2.98 -2.50 -7.17
C MET A 75 -3.14 -3.71 -6.26
N GLU A 76 -2.13 -4.07 -5.48
CA GLU A 76 -2.19 -5.22 -4.58
C GLU A 76 -3.12 -4.96 -3.39
N LEU A 77 -3.04 -3.78 -2.77
CA LEU A 77 -3.96 -3.37 -1.69
C LEU A 77 -5.42 -3.36 -2.18
N ALA A 78 -5.66 -2.85 -3.39
CA ALA A 78 -7.00 -2.73 -3.96
C ALA A 78 -7.67 -4.09 -4.21
N LYS A 79 -6.91 -5.19 -4.28
CA LYS A 79 -7.48 -6.55 -4.32
C LYS A 79 -8.21 -6.93 -3.04
N ALA A 80 -7.75 -6.38 -1.90
CA ALA A 80 -8.34 -6.67 -0.59
C ALA A 80 -9.36 -5.62 -0.18
N ASP A 81 -9.04 -4.33 -0.33
CA ASP A 81 -9.95 -3.24 -0.01
C ASP A 81 -9.62 -1.96 -0.80
N ALA A 82 -10.60 -1.44 -1.53
CA ALA A 82 -10.43 -0.24 -2.36
C ALA A 82 -10.33 1.05 -1.52
N SER A 83 -10.97 1.11 -0.36
CA SER A 83 -10.98 2.30 0.50
C SER A 83 -9.62 2.54 1.17
N ILE A 84 -8.94 1.47 1.57
CA ILE A 84 -7.57 1.48 2.09
C ILE A 84 -6.60 1.83 0.96
N ALA A 85 -6.75 1.20 -0.22
CA ALA A 85 -5.88 1.49 -1.36
C ALA A 85 -5.94 2.98 -1.76
N ILE A 86 -7.14 3.57 -1.86
CA ILE A 86 -7.26 5.01 -2.19
C ILE A 86 -6.76 5.91 -1.06
N THR A 87 -6.87 5.48 0.20
CA THR A 87 -6.31 6.22 1.35
C THR A 87 -4.79 6.30 1.25
N VAL A 88 -4.12 5.17 0.97
CA VAL A 88 -2.66 5.12 0.76
C VAL A 88 -2.26 5.94 -0.45
N ALA A 89 -3.01 5.82 -1.55
CA ALA A 89 -2.74 6.56 -2.77
C ALA A 89 -2.85 8.07 -2.55
N ALA A 90 -3.95 8.55 -1.96
CA ALA A 90 -4.16 9.97 -1.67
C ALA A 90 -3.11 10.52 -0.70
N HIS A 91 -2.78 9.78 0.37
CA HIS A 91 -1.71 10.17 1.28
C HIS A 91 -0.40 10.36 0.52
N THR A 92 -0.02 9.38 -0.30
CA THR A 92 1.25 9.39 -1.02
C THR A 92 1.27 10.48 -2.10
N SER A 93 0.31 10.46 -3.03
CA SER A 93 0.35 11.30 -4.23
C SER A 93 -0.20 12.72 -4.05
N LEU A 94 -1.05 12.96 -3.05
CA LEU A 94 -1.64 14.29 -2.80
C LEU A 94 -1.10 14.92 -1.50
N GLY A 95 -0.73 14.09 -0.52
CA GLY A 95 -0.23 14.56 0.77
C GLY A 95 1.30 14.73 0.81
N THR A 96 2.04 13.70 0.39
CA THR A 96 3.51 13.67 0.54
C THR A 96 4.27 14.15 -0.68
N MET A 97 3.70 14.02 -1.88
CA MET A 97 4.31 14.41 -3.16
C MET A 97 3.63 15.67 -3.73
N PRO A 98 4.39 16.56 -4.39
CA PRO A 98 3.87 17.78 -5.01
C PRO A 98 3.04 17.53 -6.26
#